data_AF-A0A3D1PAS8-F1
#
_entry.id   AF-A0A3D1PAS8-F1
#
_cell.length_a   1.000
_cell.length_b   1.000
_cell.length_c   1.000
_cell.angle_alpha   90.00
_cell.angle_beta   90.00
_cell.angle_gamma   90.00
#
_symmetry.space_group_name_H-M   'P 1'
#
loop_
_entity.id
_entity.type
_entity.pdbx_description
1 polymer ?
#
loop_
_entity_poly.entity_id
_entity_poly.type
_entity_poly.pdbx_seq_one_letter_code
_entity_poly.pdbx_strand_id
1 'polypeptide(L)'
;LGLMTARYLEQEFGTPCIDITPMGVVETARCIRKIQQVINEQGADVNYEDFINEQTLHVSQAAWFSRSIDCQNLTGKKAVVFGDSTHAAAMTKILAREMGIHVVWAGSYCKYDADWFREQVSEYCDEVIITDDHGEIGDAIARVEPSAIFGTQMERHVGKRLDIPCGVIAAPIHIQNFPIGYKPFLGYEGTNQVVDLVYNSFTLGMEDHLLEIFGGHDTKEVITKGISAESDLNWTKDGQAELNKIPGFVRGKVKRNTEKFARDRGIKDITVEVLYAAKEAVGA
;
A
#
# COMPACT_ATOMS: atom_id res chain seq x y z
N LEU A 1 14.86 11.14 -11.73
CA LEU A 1 16.08 11.97 -11.94
C LEU A 1 17.12 11.12 -12.68
N GLY A 2 17.98 11.70 -13.52
CA GLY A 2 19.10 10.99 -14.18
C GLY A 2 18.83 10.47 -15.60
N LEU A 3 17.58 10.25 -15.99
CA LEU A 3 17.23 9.70 -17.31
C LEU A 3 17.71 10.56 -18.48
N MET A 4 17.64 11.89 -18.37
CA MET A 4 18.15 12.80 -19.41
C MET A 4 19.66 12.65 -19.63
N THR A 5 20.43 12.55 -18.54
CA THR A 5 21.88 12.34 -18.60
C THR A 5 22.20 10.97 -19.16
N ALA A 6 21.47 9.93 -18.76
CA ALA A 6 21.68 8.59 -19.28
C ALA A 6 21.42 8.51 -20.79
N ARG A 7 20.32 9.10 -21.28
CA ARG A 7 20.01 9.19 -22.72
C ARG A 7 21.07 9.97 -23.49
N TYR A 8 21.59 11.06 -22.91
CA TYR A 8 22.70 11.80 -23.51
C TYR A 8 23.95 10.91 -23.65
N LEU A 9 24.31 10.16 -22.61
CA LEU A 9 25.47 9.26 -22.65
C LEU A 9 25.30 8.11 -23.65
N GLU A 10 24.09 7.61 -23.79
CA GLU A 10 23.75 6.59 -24.79
C GLU A 10 23.88 7.14 -26.21
N GLN A 11 23.38 8.36 -26.47
CA GLN A 11 23.44 8.99 -27.79
C GLN A 11 24.86 9.39 -28.19
N GLU A 12 25.61 10.01 -27.29
CA GLU A 12 26.93 10.59 -27.61
C GLU A 12 28.07 9.57 -27.52
N PHE A 13 27.99 8.61 -26.60
CA PHE A 13 29.08 7.69 -26.30
C PHE A 13 28.70 6.23 -26.49
N GLY A 14 27.47 5.93 -26.92
CA GLY A 14 26.99 4.54 -27.04
C GLY A 14 26.95 3.80 -25.70
N THR A 15 26.92 4.52 -24.57
CA THR A 15 26.91 3.91 -23.23
C THR A 15 25.49 3.45 -22.89
N PRO A 16 25.20 2.14 -22.83
CA PRO A 16 23.84 1.66 -22.64
C PRO A 16 23.30 2.02 -21.25
N CYS A 17 22.00 2.31 -21.18
CA CYS A 17 21.30 2.56 -19.91
C CYS A 17 20.45 1.37 -19.49
N ILE A 18 20.36 1.15 -18.18
CA ILE A 18 19.44 0.18 -17.58
C ILE A 18 18.46 0.97 -16.73
N ASP A 19 17.21 1.00 -17.17
CA ASP A 19 16.11 1.79 -16.61
C ASP A 19 15.20 0.96 -15.68
N ILE A 20 15.61 -0.27 -15.36
CA ILE A 20 14.88 -1.17 -14.46
C ILE A 20 15.35 -0.91 -13.03
N THR A 21 14.46 -0.33 -12.21
CA THR A 21 14.76 -0.08 -10.80
C THR A 21 14.77 -1.40 -10.01
N PRO A 22 15.88 -1.77 -9.35
CA PRO A 22 15.99 -3.02 -8.60
C PRO A 22 15.33 -2.90 -7.21
N MET A 23 14.00 -2.75 -7.18
CA MET A 23 13.19 -2.67 -5.96
C MET A 23 12.12 -3.76 -5.99
N GLY A 24 12.16 -4.66 -4.99
CA GLY A 24 11.41 -5.92 -5.02
C GLY A 24 12.23 -7.07 -5.60
N VAL A 25 11.86 -8.31 -5.28
CA VAL A 25 12.63 -9.51 -5.66
C VAL A 25 12.65 -9.66 -7.17
N VAL A 26 11.49 -9.54 -7.82
CA VAL A 26 11.35 -9.81 -9.24
C VAL A 26 12.01 -8.71 -10.10
N GLU A 27 11.86 -7.43 -9.71
CA GLU A 27 12.48 -6.34 -10.46
C GLU A 27 14.01 -6.29 -10.24
N THR A 28 14.50 -6.68 -9.06
CA THR A 28 15.95 -6.85 -8.83
C THR A 28 16.53 -7.92 -9.76
N ALA A 29 15.90 -9.09 -9.85
CA ALA A 29 16.33 -10.13 -10.79
C ALA A 29 16.28 -9.66 -12.25
N ARG A 30 15.22 -8.92 -12.64
CA ARG A 30 15.08 -8.36 -13.99
C ARG A 30 16.18 -7.34 -14.31
N CYS A 31 16.53 -6.48 -13.35
CA CYS A 31 17.64 -5.53 -13.47
C CYS A 31 18.96 -6.26 -13.71
N ILE A 32 19.29 -7.28 -12.90
CA ILE A 32 20.52 -8.07 -13.02
C ILE A 32 20.59 -8.80 -14.37
N ARG A 33 19.47 -9.39 -14.84
CA ARG A 33 19.40 -10.01 -16.17
C ARG A 33 19.63 -9.01 -17.29
N LYS A 34 19.12 -7.77 -17.15
CA LYS A 34 19.38 -6.71 -18.13
C LYS A 34 20.85 -6.26 -18.11
N ILE A 35 21.48 -6.20 -16.94
CA ILE A 35 22.93 -5.97 -16.81
C ILE A 35 23.72 -7.06 -17.54
N GLN A 36 23.40 -8.34 -17.27
CA GLN A 36 24.02 -9.47 -17.95
C GLN A 36 23.90 -9.37 -19.48
N GLN A 37 22.70 -9.08 -19.97
CA GLN A 37 22.46 -8.92 -21.41
C GLN A 37 23.37 -7.84 -22.01
N VAL A 38 23.38 -6.64 -21.42
CA VAL A 38 24.15 -5.49 -21.92
C VAL A 38 25.66 -5.75 -21.91
N ILE A 39 26.16 -6.44 -20.89
CA ILE A 39 27.58 -6.76 -20.76
C ILE A 39 27.99 -7.85 -21.76
N ASN A 40 27.16 -8.86 -21.97
CA ASN A 40 27.43 -9.93 -22.95
C ASN A 40 27.36 -9.42 -24.40
N GLU A 41 26.46 -8.48 -24.70
CA GLU A 41 26.41 -7.80 -26.00
C GLU A 41 27.71 -7.04 -26.34
N GLN A 42 28.52 -6.72 -25.32
CA GLN A 42 29.83 -6.07 -25.46
C GLN A 42 31.01 -7.07 -25.45
N GLY A 43 30.74 -8.38 -25.52
CA GLY A 43 31.77 -9.42 -25.68
C GLY A 43 32.26 -10.07 -24.38
N ALA A 44 31.60 -9.80 -23.25
CA ALA A 44 31.79 -10.61 -22.05
C ALA A 44 31.05 -11.95 -22.16
N ASP A 45 31.42 -12.90 -21.30
CA ASP A 45 30.73 -14.19 -21.13
C ASP A 45 30.40 -14.38 -19.64
N VAL A 46 29.35 -13.67 -19.19
CA VAL A 46 28.87 -13.74 -17.81
C VAL A 46 27.47 -14.33 -17.73
N ASN A 47 27.23 -15.12 -16.69
CA ASN A 47 25.92 -15.65 -16.33
C ASN A 47 25.66 -15.42 -14.84
N TYR A 48 24.61 -14.67 -14.53
CA TYR A 48 24.23 -14.28 -13.18
C TYR A 48 23.01 -15.05 -12.65
N GLU A 49 22.50 -16.05 -13.37
CA GLU A 49 21.33 -16.82 -12.89
C GLU A 49 21.61 -17.54 -11.57
N ASP A 50 22.80 -18.13 -11.40
CA ASP A 50 23.19 -18.77 -10.14
C ASP A 50 23.26 -17.76 -8.99
N PHE A 51 23.80 -16.56 -9.27
CA PHE A 51 23.81 -15.46 -8.30
C PHE A 51 22.40 -15.01 -7.92
N ILE A 52 21.50 -14.85 -8.90
CA ILE A 52 20.10 -14.48 -8.65
C ILE A 52 19.42 -15.54 -7.78
N ASN A 53 19.62 -16.83 -8.10
CA ASN A 53 19.03 -17.93 -7.34
C ASN A 53 19.55 -17.98 -5.90
N GLU A 54 20.86 -17.90 -5.72
CA GLU A 54 21.49 -17.92 -4.39
C GLU A 54 20.99 -16.75 -3.53
N GLN A 55 20.99 -15.53 -4.07
CA GLN A 55 20.55 -14.35 -3.35
C GLN A 55 19.05 -14.38 -3.03
N THR A 56 18.23 -14.84 -3.97
CA THR A 56 16.77 -14.92 -3.78
C THR A 56 16.38 -15.98 -2.74
N LEU A 57 17.13 -17.09 -2.65
CA LEU A 57 16.83 -18.18 -1.72
C LEU A 57 17.47 -18.01 -0.33
N HIS A 58 18.63 -17.36 -0.25
CA HIS A 58 19.45 -17.36 0.98
C HIS A 58 19.70 -15.99 1.60
N VAL A 59 19.60 -14.90 0.83
CA VAL A 59 19.85 -13.54 1.33
C VAL A 59 18.56 -12.76 1.51
N SER A 60 17.68 -12.80 0.50
CA SER A 60 16.35 -12.22 0.59
C SER A 60 15.44 -13.18 1.37
N GLN A 61 14.98 -12.73 2.54
CA GLN A 61 13.92 -13.40 3.27
C GLN A 61 12.54 -13.10 2.69
N ALA A 62 12.44 -12.15 1.74
CA ALA A 62 11.18 -11.80 1.11
C ALA A 62 10.55 -12.95 0.32
N ALA A 63 11.36 -13.76 -0.36
CA ALA A 63 10.88 -14.93 -1.10
C ALA A 63 10.37 -16.05 -0.18
N TRP A 64 10.96 -16.19 1.01
CA TRP A 64 10.44 -17.10 2.03
C TRP A 64 9.17 -16.54 2.69
N PHE A 65 9.17 -15.24 3.02
CA PHE A 65 8.05 -14.55 3.63
C PHE A 65 6.79 -14.61 2.77
N SER A 66 6.90 -14.44 1.45
CA SER A 66 5.73 -14.53 0.55
C SER A 66 5.04 -15.90 0.57
N ARG A 67 5.74 -16.95 1.03
CA ARG A 67 5.22 -18.30 1.18
C ARG A 67 4.84 -18.66 2.62
N SER A 68 5.02 -17.74 3.57
CA SER A 68 4.70 -17.94 4.97
C SER A 68 3.19 -17.78 5.23
N ILE A 69 2.73 -18.29 6.37
CA ILE A 69 1.34 -18.13 6.84
C ILE A 69 1.04 -16.65 7.09
N ASP A 70 2.04 -15.88 7.55
CA ASP A 70 1.89 -14.45 7.83
C ASP A 70 1.55 -13.67 6.57
N CYS A 71 2.20 -13.98 5.43
CA CYS A 71 1.87 -13.35 4.15
C CYS A 71 0.54 -13.85 3.59
N GLN A 72 0.18 -15.12 3.79
CA GLN A 72 -1.15 -15.64 3.40
C GLN A 72 -2.29 -14.85 4.05
N ASN A 73 -2.12 -14.41 5.30
CA ASN A 73 -3.10 -13.56 5.99
C ASN A 73 -3.26 -12.16 5.36
N LEU A 74 -2.29 -11.70 4.56
CA LEU A 74 -2.35 -10.43 3.84
C LEU A 74 -3.06 -10.56 2.48
N THR A 75 -3.24 -11.77 1.98
CA THR A 75 -3.79 -12.01 0.64
C THR A 75 -5.19 -11.41 0.53
N GLY A 76 -5.43 -10.61 -0.51
CA GLY A 76 -6.70 -9.93 -0.77
C GLY A 76 -7.02 -8.76 0.15
N LYS A 77 -6.18 -8.44 1.15
CA LYS A 77 -6.35 -7.20 1.92
C LYS A 77 -6.18 -6.00 0.98
N LYS A 78 -6.97 -4.96 1.21
CA LYS A 78 -6.97 -3.76 0.38
C LYS A 78 -5.86 -2.82 0.78
N ALA A 79 -5.07 -2.38 -0.19
CA ALA A 79 -4.07 -1.33 -0.05
C ALA A 79 -4.27 -0.25 -1.10
N VAL A 80 -3.74 0.93 -0.80
CA VAL A 80 -3.59 2.03 -1.76
C VAL A 80 -2.15 2.50 -1.76
N VAL A 81 -1.65 2.92 -2.93
CA VAL A 81 -0.25 3.30 -3.13
C VAL A 81 -0.18 4.70 -3.73
N PHE A 82 0.67 5.58 -3.16
CA PHE A 82 0.89 6.92 -3.69
C PHE A 82 2.34 7.39 -3.51
N GLY A 83 2.91 8.10 -4.49
CA GLY A 83 4.28 8.60 -4.38
C GLY A 83 4.86 9.13 -5.70
N ASP A 84 6.20 9.22 -5.78
CA ASP A 84 6.84 9.40 -7.08
C ASP A 84 6.66 8.16 -7.98
N SER A 85 6.89 8.32 -9.28
CA SER A 85 6.69 7.24 -10.24
C SER A 85 7.46 5.97 -9.85
N THR A 86 8.71 6.11 -9.43
CA THR A 86 9.62 4.98 -9.15
C THR A 86 9.16 4.14 -7.96
N HIS A 87 8.97 4.76 -6.79
CA HIS A 87 8.64 4.02 -5.58
C HIS A 87 7.20 3.51 -5.61
N ALA A 88 6.25 4.31 -6.11
CA ALA A 88 4.86 3.89 -6.18
C ALA A 88 4.67 2.74 -7.19
N ALA A 89 5.34 2.75 -8.34
CA ALA A 89 5.25 1.66 -9.30
C ALA A 89 5.90 0.38 -8.76
N ALA A 90 7.08 0.48 -8.14
CA ALA A 90 7.74 -0.66 -7.53
C ALA A 90 6.94 -1.24 -6.37
N MET A 91 6.42 -0.40 -5.46
CA MET A 91 5.60 -0.84 -4.34
C MET A 91 4.31 -1.53 -4.82
N THR A 92 3.64 -0.98 -5.83
CA THR A 92 2.43 -1.60 -6.41
C THR A 92 2.71 -3.01 -6.93
N LYS A 93 3.81 -3.19 -7.68
CA LYS A 93 4.23 -4.50 -8.19
C LYS A 93 4.56 -5.47 -7.05
N ILE A 94 5.23 -5.02 -5.99
CA ILE A 94 5.57 -5.86 -4.83
C ILE A 94 4.29 -6.34 -4.12
N LEU A 95 3.39 -5.41 -3.79
CA LEU A 95 2.15 -5.73 -3.08
C LEU A 95 1.30 -6.73 -3.87
N ALA A 96 1.08 -6.47 -5.16
CA ALA A 96 0.21 -7.30 -5.99
C ALA A 96 0.86 -8.65 -6.35
N ARG A 97 2.09 -8.62 -6.89
CA ARG A 97 2.72 -9.81 -7.50
C ARG A 97 3.51 -10.65 -6.49
N GLU A 98 4.11 -10.03 -5.48
CA GLU A 98 4.99 -10.71 -4.52
C GLU A 98 4.28 -11.05 -3.19
N MET A 99 3.20 -10.35 -2.84
CA MET A 99 2.49 -10.52 -1.55
C MET A 99 0.99 -10.83 -1.66
N GLY A 100 0.42 -10.85 -2.87
CA GLY A 100 -1.00 -11.16 -3.09
C GLY A 100 -1.99 -10.14 -2.51
N ILE A 101 -1.52 -8.92 -2.20
CA ILE A 101 -2.34 -7.83 -1.66
C ILE A 101 -3.14 -7.19 -2.80
N HIS A 102 -4.39 -6.82 -2.53
CA HIS A 102 -5.25 -6.16 -3.50
C HIS A 102 -4.97 -4.64 -3.50
N VAL A 103 -4.25 -4.16 -4.52
CA VAL A 103 -4.03 -2.72 -4.70
C VAL A 103 -5.24 -2.11 -5.39
N VAL A 104 -6.08 -1.41 -4.63
CA VAL A 104 -7.33 -0.83 -5.15
C VAL A 104 -7.02 0.29 -6.14
N TRP A 105 -6.06 1.16 -5.80
CA TRP A 105 -5.50 2.10 -6.74
C TRP A 105 -4.05 2.39 -6.43
N ALA A 106 -3.31 2.70 -7.49
CA ALA A 106 -1.95 3.21 -7.42
C ALA A 106 -1.91 4.60 -8.05
N GLY A 107 -1.19 5.52 -7.43
CA GLY A 107 -1.11 6.88 -7.95
C GLY A 107 0.25 7.53 -7.83
N SER A 108 0.43 8.57 -8.62
CA SER A 108 1.65 9.38 -8.59
C SER A 108 1.38 10.86 -8.77
N TYR A 109 2.18 11.67 -8.09
CA TYR A 109 2.23 13.13 -8.30
C TYR A 109 3.13 13.53 -9.48
N CYS A 110 3.85 12.59 -10.10
CA CYS A 110 4.73 12.86 -11.24
C CYS A 110 3.94 12.94 -12.57
N LYS A 111 3.14 14.00 -12.73
CA LYS A 111 2.30 14.22 -13.93
C LYS A 111 3.06 14.17 -15.26
N TYR A 112 4.33 14.57 -15.27
CA TYR A 112 5.18 14.59 -16.46
C TYR A 112 5.56 13.19 -16.97
N ASP A 113 5.37 12.16 -16.15
CA ASP A 113 5.75 10.76 -16.44
C ASP A 113 4.54 9.81 -16.28
N ALA A 114 3.34 10.37 -16.45
CA ALA A 114 2.08 9.68 -16.17
C ALA A 114 1.86 8.44 -17.05
N ASP A 115 2.28 8.50 -18.31
CA ASP A 115 2.08 7.40 -19.26
C ASP A 115 2.98 6.20 -18.91
N TRP A 116 4.24 6.46 -18.57
CA TRP A 116 5.14 5.44 -18.04
C TRP A 116 4.57 4.83 -16.76
N PHE A 117 4.07 5.67 -15.83
CA PHE A 117 3.50 5.16 -14.58
C PHE A 117 2.31 4.23 -14.83
N ARG A 118 1.37 4.63 -15.71
CA ARG A 118 0.23 3.79 -16.10
C ARG A 118 0.68 2.46 -16.68
N GLU A 119 1.64 2.47 -17.60
CA GLU A 119 2.20 1.26 -18.19
C GLU A 119 2.76 0.32 -17.11
N GLN A 120 3.45 0.85 -16.10
CA GLN A 120 4.06 0.03 -15.06
C GLN A 120 3.07 -0.60 -14.08
N VAL A 121 1.88 -0.03 -13.88
CA VAL A 121 0.98 -0.42 -12.77
C VAL A 121 -0.39 -0.95 -13.20
N SER A 122 -0.83 -0.73 -14.44
CA SER A 122 -2.23 -1.02 -14.85
C SER A 122 -2.64 -2.49 -14.72
N GLU A 123 -1.68 -3.43 -14.79
CA GLU A 123 -1.95 -4.86 -14.57
C GLU A 123 -1.98 -5.27 -13.09
N TYR A 124 -1.66 -4.35 -12.19
CA TYR A 124 -1.40 -4.60 -10.77
C TYR A 124 -2.34 -3.82 -9.84
N CYS A 125 -3.19 -2.93 -10.34
CA CYS A 125 -4.19 -2.20 -9.56
C CYS A 125 -5.49 -1.96 -10.35
N ASP A 126 -6.61 -1.71 -9.65
CA ASP A 126 -7.91 -1.51 -10.30
C ASP A 126 -8.03 -0.13 -10.99
N GLU A 127 -7.43 0.89 -10.38
CA GLU A 127 -7.49 2.29 -10.84
C GLU A 127 -6.11 2.96 -10.73
N VAL A 128 -5.81 3.88 -11.66
CA VAL A 128 -4.59 4.68 -11.65
C VAL A 128 -4.93 6.15 -11.47
N ILE A 129 -4.34 6.79 -10.45
CA ILE A 129 -4.61 8.20 -10.09
C ILE A 129 -3.37 9.05 -10.33
N ILE A 130 -3.49 10.10 -11.15
CA ILE A 130 -2.39 11.02 -11.43
C ILE A 130 -2.80 12.43 -10.99
N THR A 131 -2.32 12.85 -9.83
CA THR A 131 -2.64 14.16 -9.24
C THR A 131 -1.55 14.58 -8.27
N ASP A 132 -1.36 15.88 -8.09
CA ASP A 132 -0.52 16.47 -7.02
C ASP A 132 -1.39 17.12 -5.93
N ASP A 133 -2.72 16.99 -6.04
CA ASP A 133 -3.67 17.49 -5.05
C ASP A 133 -3.84 16.48 -3.91
N HIS A 134 -3.33 16.86 -2.73
CA HIS A 134 -3.43 16.03 -1.53
C HIS A 134 -4.87 15.88 -1.01
N GLY A 135 -5.78 16.80 -1.36
CA GLY A 135 -7.20 16.74 -1.01
C GLY A 135 -7.89 15.61 -1.77
N GLU A 136 -7.67 15.54 -3.08
CA GLU A 136 -8.18 14.48 -3.95
C GLU A 136 -7.69 13.09 -3.49
N ILE A 137 -6.42 12.97 -3.13
CA ILE A 137 -5.86 11.73 -2.56
C ILE A 137 -6.49 11.41 -1.20
N GLY A 138 -6.67 12.41 -0.33
CA GLY A 138 -7.35 12.25 0.94
C GLY A 138 -8.77 11.69 0.80
N ASP A 139 -9.53 12.22 -0.17
CA ASP A 139 -10.89 11.77 -0.47
C ASP A 139 -10.91 10.39 -1.11
N ALA A 140 -9.96 10.08 -2.00
CA ALA A 140 -9.79 8.76 -2.59
C ALA A 140 -9.47 7.68 -1.55
N ILE A 141 -8.60 7.98 -0.57
CA ILE A 141 -8.31 7.10 0.57
C ILE A 141 -9.58 6.91 1.42
N ALA A 142 -10.27 8.00 1.77
CA ALA A 142 -11.47 7.96 2.59
C ALA A 142 -12.62 7.19 1.94
N ARG A 143 -12.70 7.21 0.59
CA ARG A 143 -13.67 6.45 -0.21
C ARG A 143 -13.41 4.96 -0.20
N VAL A 144 -12.14 4.55 -0.29
CA VAL A 144 -11.75 3.13 -0.39
C VAL A 144 -11.71 2.43 0.96
N GLU A 145 -11.30 3.15 2.01
CA GLU A 145 -11.04 2.60 3.34
C GLU A 145 -10.15 1.34 3.27
N PRO A 146 -8.89 1.50 2.81
CA PRO A 146 -7.95 0.39 2.73
C PRO A 146 -7.52 -0.07 4.12
N SER A 147 -7.00 -1.29 4.20
CA SER A 147 -6.42 -1.84 5.42
C SER A 147 -5.03 -1.27 5.71
N ALA A 148 -4.31 -0.78 4.70
CA ALA A 148 -3.05 -0.06 4.86
C ALA A 148 -2.82 0.93 3.70
N ILE A 149 -2.06 1.99 3.98
CA ILE A 149 -1.68 3.02 3.00
C ILE A 149 -0.15 2.99 2.81
N PHE A 150 0.31 2.97 1.56
CA PHE A 150 1.73 3.10 1.22
C PHE A 150 1.95 4.40 0.46
N GLY A 151 2.44 5.42 1.16
CA GLY A 151 2.34 6.81 0.70
C GLY A 151 3.55 7.68 1.01
N THR A 152 3.35 8.99 0.92
CA THR A 152 4.31 9.99 1.41
C THR A 152 4.01 10.35 2.87
N GLN A 153 4.70 11.35 3.43
CA GLN A 153 4.29 11.89 4.74
C GLN A 153 2.89 12.51 4.73
N MET A 154 2.40 13.02 3.58
CA MET A 154 1.05 13.59 3.51
C MET A 154 -0.01 12.51 3.74
N GLU A 155 0.13 11.36 3.07
CA GLU A 155 -0.75 10.21 3.24
C GLU A 155 -0.68 9.65 4.66
N ARG A 156 0.47 9.75 5.33
CA ARG A 156 0.58 9.39 6.75
C ARG A 156 -0.31 10.25 7.65
N HIS A 157 -0.45 11.55 7.35
CA HIS A 157 -1.37 12.43 8.09
C HIS A 157 -2.84 12.07 7.80
N VAL A 158 -3.16 11.73 6.55
CA VAL A 158 -4.49 11.24 6.18
C VAL A 158 -4.81 9.94 6.91
N GLY A 159 -3.88 8.98 6.92
CA GLY A 159 -4.02 7.71 7.63
C GLY A 159 -4.29 7.91 9.12
N LYS A 160 -3.53 8.79 9.79
CA LYS A 160 -3.79 9.14 11.20
C LYS A 160 -5.18 9.71 11.44
N ARG A 161 -5.70 10.53 10.53
CA ARG A 161 -7.05 11.12 10.65
C ARG A 161 -8.15 10.07 10.45
N LEU A 162 -7.90 9.07 9.62
CA LEU A 162 -8.85 8.01 9.27
C LEU A 162 -8.66 6.73 10.09
N ASP A 163 -7.70 6.70 11.01
CA ASP A 163 -7.29 5.53 11.77
C ASP A 163 -6.88 4.34 10.88
N ILE A 164 -6.09 4.63 9.84
CA ILE A 164 -5.55 3.66 8.89
C ILE A 164 -4.02 3.68 8.98
N PRO A 165 -3.36 2.53 9.17
CA PRO A 165 -1.90 2.48 9.24
C PRO A 165 -1.27 2.88 7.91
N CYS A 166 -0.12 3.54 7.99
CA CYS A 166 0.58 4.04 6.82
C CYS A 166 2.10 3.81 6.88
N GLY A 167 2.62 3.14 5.85
CA GLY A 167 4.03 3.01 5.53
C GLY A 167 4.47 4.11 4.55
N VAL A 168 5.54 4.85 4.89
CA VAL A 168 6.06 5.91 4.01
C VAL A 168 7.06 5.32 3.02
N ILE A 169 6.78 5.48 1.72
CA ILE A 169 7.55 4.86 0.63
C ILE A 169 8.25 5.87 -0.28
N ALA A 170 7.82 7.13 -0.27
CA ALA A 170 8.29 8.15 -1.21
C ALA A 170 8.39 9.53 -0.54
N ALA A 171 9.15 10.43 -1.17
CA ALA A 171 9.15 11.85 -0.84
C ALA A 171 7.77 12.48 -1.14
N PRO A 172 7.37 13.57 -0.48
CA PRO A 172 8.06 14.26 0.62
C PRO A 172 8.12 13.44 1.92
N ILE A 173 9.24 13.57 2.63
CA ILE A 173 9.56 12.82 3.86
C ILE A 173 9.98 13.73 5.03
N HIS A 174 9.93 13.18 6.25
CA HIS A 174 10.43 13.82 7.48
C HIS A 174 11.73 13.16 7.95
N ILE A 175 12.39 13.74 8.95
CA ILE A 175 13.66 13.27 9.52
C ILE A 175 13.64 11.78 9.94
N GLN A 176 12.47 11.25 10.33
CA GLN A 176 12.30 9.84 10.70
C GLN A 176 12.62 8.86 9.54
N ASN A 177 12.50 9.34 8.30
CA ASN A 177 12.80 8.57 7.09
C ASN A 177 14.24 8.80 6.59
N PHE A 178 15.08 9.47 7.39
CA PHE A 178 16.54 9.49 7.22
C PHE A 178 17.19 8.67 8.36
N PRO A 179 16.97 7.34 8.39
CA PRO A 179 17.52 6.50 9.43
C PRO A 179 19.05 6.47 9.35
N ILE A 180 19.69 6.44 10.52
CA ILE A 180 21.14 6.17 10.61
C ILE A 180 21.43 4.69 10.31
N GLY A 181 20.49 3.81 10.67
CA GLY A 181 20.57 2.39 10.35
C GLY A 181 20.40 2.12 8.86
N TYR A 182 20.98 1.01 8.39
CA TYR A 182 20.90 0.60 7.00
C TYR A 182 19.48 0.15 6.65
N LYS A 183 18.73 0.99 5.94
CA LYS A 183 17.36 0.73 5.49
C LYS A 183 17.20 1.00 3.99
N PRO A 184 17.88 0.24 3.11
CA PRO A 184 17.71 0.40 1.67
C PRO A 184 16.28 0.01 1.26
N PHE A 185 15.81 0.56 0.14
CA PHE A 185 14.64 0.04 -0.57
C PHE A 185 15.03 -0.82 -1.79
N LEU A 186 16.28 -0.70 -2.25
CA LEU A 186 16.79 -1.36 -3.45
C LEU A 186 17.65 -2.58 -3.10
N GLY A 187 17.72 -3.52 -4.04
CA GLY A 187 18.49 -4.75 -3.94
C GLY A 187 17.92 -5.74 -2.92
N TYR A 188 18.64 -6.83 -2.69
CA TYR A 188 18.16 -7.95 -1.86
C TYR A 188 17.89 -7.56 -0.40
N GLU A 189 18.75 -6.76 0.24
CA GLU A 189 18.45 -6.26 1.58
C GLU A 189 17.25 -5.29 1.57
N GLY A 190 17.09 -4.50 0.49
CA GLY A 190 15.92 -3.66 0.33
C GLY A 190 14.60 -4.43 0.29
N THR A 191 14.62 -5.65 -0.25
CA THR A 191 13.45 -6.54 -0.21
C THR A 191 13.06 -6.92 1.23
N ASN A 192 14.03 -7.16 2.12
CA ASN A 192 13.77 -7.46 3.53
C ASN A 192 13.15 -6.25 4.23
N GLN A 193 13.71 -5.06 4.02
CA GLN A 193 13.20 -3.81 4.60
C GLN A 193 11.79 -3.47 4.11
N VAL A 194 11.49 -3.72 2.83
CA VAL A 194 10.15 -3.51 2.27
C VAL A 194 9.15 -4.50 2.85
N VAL A 195 9.51 -5.77 3.01
CA VAL A 195 8.67 -6.78 3.68
C VAL A 195 8.31 -6.35 5.09
N ASP A 196 9.31 -5.95 5.88
CA ASP A 196 9.09 -5.46 7.24
C ASP A 196 8.17 -4.24 7.25
N LEU A 197 8.37 -3.29 6.34
CA LEU A 197 7.52 -2.11 6.22
C LEU A 197 6.06 -2.49 5.93
N VAL A 198 5.84 -3.39 4.97
CA VAL A 198 4.49 -3.83 4.57
C VAL A 198 3.84 -4.60 5.72
N TYR A 199 4.51 -5.63 6.24
CA TYR A 199 3.97 -6.47 7.30
C TYR A 199 3.61 -5.65 8.54
N ASN A 200 4.53 -4.82 9.03
CA ASN A 200 4.29 -3.98 10.21
C ASN A 200 3.13 -3.00 10.00
N SER A 201 2.95 -2.48 8.79
CA SER A 201 1.82 -1.59 8.49
C SER A 201 0.48 -2.32 8.60
N PHE A 202 0.39 -3.59 8.17
CA PHE A 202 -0.84 -4.37 8.32
C PHE A 202 -1.06 -4.91 9.74
N THR A 203 0.00 -5.36 10.43
CA THR A 203 -0.12 -5.94 11.77
C THR A 203 -0.43 -4.90 12.83
N LEU A 204 0.16 -3.71 12.78
CA LEU A 204 -0.18 -2.62 13.72
C LEU A 204 -1.69 -2.33 13.71
N GLY A 205 -2.29 -2.26 12.51
CA GLY A 205 -3.75 -2.09 12.41
C GLY A 205 -4.56 -3.25 12.98
N MET A 206 -4.01 -4.47 12.99
CA MET A 206 -4.64 -5.65 13.60
C MET A 206 -4.44 -5.70 15.12
N GLU A 207 -3.27 -5.31 15.63
CA GLU A 207 -2.92 -5.33 17.06
C GLU A 207 -3.63 -4.24 17.85
N ASP A 208 -3.62 -2.98 17.37
CA ASP A 208 -4.36 -1.87 17.98
C ASP A 208 -5.84 -2.23 18.15
N HIS A 209 -6.34 -3.01 17.20
CA HIS A 209 -7.69 -3.50 17.23
C HIS A 209 -7.93 -4.63 18.27
N LEU A 210 -7.00 -5.57 18.42
CA LEU A 210 -7.11 -6.59 19.48
C LEU A 210 -7.16 -5.93 20.86
N LEU A 211 -6.40 -4.85 21.07
CA LEU A 211 -6.44 -4.08 22.31
C LEU A 211 -7.82 -3.44 22.56
N GLU A 212 -8.51 -2.95 21.53
CA GLU A 212 -9.88 -2.44 21.67
C GLU A 212 -10.89 -3.54 22.04
N ILE A 213 -10.79 -4.73 21.44
CA ILE A 213 -11.72 -5.85 21.74
C ILE A 213 -11.53 -6.38 23.15
N PHE A 214 -10.28 -6.57 23.57
CA PHE A 214 -9.95 -7.23 24.84
C PHE A 214 -9.78 -6.25 26.01
N GLY A 215 -10.03 -4.95 25.79
CA GLY A 215 -10.08 -3.94 26.86
C GLY A 215 -8.73 -3.52 27.40
N GLY A 216 -7.75 -3.25 26.53
CA GLY A 216 -6.42 -2.76 26.90
C GLY A 216 -6.44 -1.36 27.54
N HIS A 217 -5.43 -1.06 28.38
CA HIS A 217 -5.34 0.14 29.22
C HIS A 217 -5.12 1.47 28.47
N ASP A 218 -4.93 1.46 27.16
CA ASP A 218 -4.76 2.64 26.31
C ASP A 218 -6.01 2.92 25.47
N THR A 219 -7.18 3.03 26.11
CA THR A 219 -8.36 3.60 25.46
C THR A 219 -8.13 5.10 25.27
N LYS A 220 -7.37 5.49 24.23
CA LYS A 220 -7.51 6.84 23.69
C LYS A 220 -8.96 6.94 23.25
N GLU A 221 -9.75 7.74 23.96
CA GLU A 221 -11.07 8.15 23.49
C GLU A 221 -10.86 8.77 22.11
N VAL A 222 -11.08 7.99 21.05
CA VAL A 222 -11.08 8.48 19.68
C VAL A 222 -12.28 9.40 19.60
N ILE A 223 -12.04 10.70 19.79
CA ILE A 223 -12.99 11.75 19.47
C ILE A 223 -13.17 11.69 17.96
N THR A 224 -14.06 10.80 17.53
CA THR A 224 -14.61 10.75 16.19
C THR A 224 -15.50 11.97 16.01
N LYS A 225 -14.91 13.16 15.97
CA LYS A 225 -15.48 14.26 15.18
C LYS A 225 -15.24 13.91 13.71
N GLY A 226 -15.95 12.88 13.27
CA GLY A 226 -16.07 12.55 11.87
C GLY A 226 -16.65 13.77 11.17
N ILE A 227 -16.11 14.06 9.99
CA ILE A 227 -16.76 14.89 8.97
C ILE A 227 -17.93 14.07 8.42
N SER A 228 -18.87 13.72 9.29
CA SER A 228 -20.18 13.27 8.92
C SER A 228 -20.97 14.55 8.72
N ALA A 229 -21.34 14.85 7.48
CA ALA A 229 -22.53 15.65 7.23
C ALA A 229 -23.61 15.15 8.20
N GLU A 230 -24.26 16.06 8.94
CA GLU A 230 -25.32 15.75 9.90
C GLU A 230 -26.20 14.62 9.35
N SER A 231 -26.02 13.41 9.89
CA SER A 231 -26.68 12.23 9.35
C SER A 231 -28.10 12.21 9.91
N ASP A 232 -29.11 12.33 9.05
CA ASP A 232 -30.54 12.18 9.38
C ASP A 232 -30.94 10.76 9.86
N LEU A 233 -29.97 9.92 10.25
CA LEU A 233 -30.15 8.53 10.66
C LEU A 233 -29.83 8.37 12.15
N ASN A 234 -30.72 7.72 12.88
CA ASN A 234 -30.59 7.52 14.31
C ASN A 234 -30.05 6.11 14.61
N TRP A 235 -28.93 6.04 15.32
CA TRP A 235 -28.43 4.78 15.87
C TRP A 235 -29.16 4.44 17.16
N THR A 236 -29.78 3.26 17.23
CA THR A 236 -30.35 2.75 18.49
C THR A 236 -29.22 2.37 19.46
N LYS A 237 -29.51 2.37 20.77
CA LYS A 237 -28.51 2.00 21.80
C LYS A 237 -27.91 0.61 21.54
N ASP A 238 -28.74 -0.34 21.16
CA ASP A 238 -28.32 -1.72 20.91
C ASP A 238 -27.52 -1.82 19.60
N GLY A 239 -27.94 -1.11 18.55
CA GLY A 239 -27.18 -1.03 17.30
C GLY A 239 -25.80 -0.39 17.48
N GLN A 240 -25.72 0.66 18.28
CA GLN A 240 -24.46 1.32 18.62
C GLN A 240 -23.56 0.42 19.47
N ALA A 241 -24.13 -0.31 20.43
CA ALA A 241 -23.38 -1.28 21.24
C ALA A 241 -22.82 -2.41 20.38
N GLU A 242 -23.58 -2.90 19.41
CA GLU A 242 -23.11 -3.92 18.48
C GLU A 242 -22.04 -3.38 17.52
N LEU A 243 -22.21 -2.16 17.00
CA LEU A 243 -21.20 -1.48 16.19
C LEU A 243 -19.88 -1.29 16.97
N ASN A 244 -19.94 -1.00 18.26
CA ASN A 244 -18.76 -0.83 19.10
C ASN A 244 -17.97 -2.14 19.30
N LYS A 245 -18.62 -3.31 19.16
CA LYS A 245 -17.92 -4.61 19.14
C LYS A 245 -17.14 -4.85 17.84
N ILE A 246 -17.44 -4.10 16.78
CA ILE A 246 -16.78 -4.24 15.48
C ILE A 246 -15.39 -3.61 15.52
N PRO A 247 -14.41 -4.20 14.83
CA PRO A 247 -13.04 -3.70 14.83
C PRO A 247 -12.82 -2.28 14.38
N GLY A 248 -12.09 -1.43 15.12
CA GLY A 248 -11.84 -0.01 14.81
C GLY A 248 -11.54 0.30 13.33
N PHE A 249 -10.55 -0.40 12.74
CA PHE A 249 -10.14 -0.22 11.34
C PHE A 249 -11.21 -0.59 10.29
N VAL A 250 -12.20 -1.42 10.63
CA VAL A 250 -13.40 -1.65 9.80
C VAL A 250 -14.67 -1.04 10.40
N ARG A 251 -14.65 -0.48 11.62
CA ARG A 251 -15.81 0.05 12.33
C ARG A 251 -16.35 1.26 11.59
N GLY A 252 -15.46 2.17 11.16
CA GLY A 252 -15.81 3.29 10.31
C GLY A 252 -16.48 2.84 9.00
N LYS A 253 -15.94 1.78 8.40
CA LYS A 253 -16.45 1.16 7.17
C LYS A 253 -17.81 0.50 7.36
N VAL A 254 -17.97 -0.30 8.40
CA VAL A 254 -19.24 -0.97 8.72
C VAL A 254 -20.29 0.05 9.10
N LYS A 255 -19.94 1.09 9.88
CA LYS A 255 -20.86 2.20 10.19
C LYS A 255 -21.36 2.84 8.90
N ARG A 256 -20.47 3.26 8.02
CA ARG A 256 -20.82 3.91 6.74
C ARG A 256 -21.59 2.99 5.80
N ASN A 257 -21.21 1.72 5.68
CA ASN A 257 -21.93 0.74 4.88
C ASN A 257 -23.34 0.48 5.40
N THR A 258 -23.49 0.40 6.73
CA THR A 258 -24.79 0.25 7.39
C THR A 258 -25.66 1.49 7.18
N GLU A 259 -25.09 2.68 7.32
CA GLU A 259 -25.79 3.95 7.04
C GLU A 259 -26.20 4.08 5.58
N LYS A 260 -25.33 3.68 4.63
CA LYS A 260 -25.64 3.64 3.20
C LYS A 260 -26.78 2.67 2.92
N PHE A 261 -26.70 1.45 3.45
CA PHE A 261 -27.73 0.42 3.31
C PHE A 261 -29.08 0.87 3.88
N ALA A 262 -29.06 1.51 5.06
CA ALA A 262 -30.26 2.07 5.67
C ALA A 262 -30.88 3.15 4.79
N ARG A 263 -30.05 4.05 4.23
CA ARG A 263 -30.49 5.13 3.33
C ARG A 263 -31.10 4.58 2.04
N ASP A 264 -30.47 3.58 1.42
CA ASP A 264 -30.95 2.95 0.18
C ASP A 264 -32.31 2.24 0.37
N ARG A 265 -32.64 1.84 1.60
CA ARG A 265 -33.90 1.18 1.97
C ARG A 265 -34.90 2.08 2.71
N GLY A 266 -34.58 3.37 2.87
CA GLY A 266 -35.45 4.33 3.57
C GLY A 266 -35.62 4.04 5.08
N ILE A 267 -34.69 3.32 5.69
CA ILE A 267 -34.69 2.98 7.12
C ILE A 267 -34.07 4.16 7.89
N LYS A 268 -34.81 4.70 8.87
CA LYS A 268 -34.37 5.85 9.69
C LYS A 268 -33.62 5.46 10.96
N ASP A 269 -34.01 4.35 11.58
CA ASP A 269 -33.44 3.86 12.82
C ASP A 269 -32.56 2.64 12.56
N ILE A 270 -31.27 2.74 12.88
CA ILE A 270 -30.31 1.67 12.70
C ILE A 270 -30.32 0.78 13.96
N THR A 271 -30.94 -0.39 13.82
CA THR A 271 -30.97 -1.46 14.83
C THR A 271 -29.87 -2.49 14.59
N VAL A 272 -29.67 -3.39 15.55
CA VAL A 272 -28.77 -4.54 15.43
C VAL A 272 -29.09 -5.38 14.18
N GLU A 273 -30.38 -5.58 13.89
CA GLU A 273 -30.87 -6.32 12.73
C GLU A 273 -30.47 -5.66 11.41
N VAL A 274 -30.56 -4.32 11.33
CA VAL A 274 -30.15 -3.55 10.14
C VAL A 274 -28.65 -3.67 9.91
N LEU A 275 -27.85 -3.66 10.98
CA LEU A 275 -26.41 -3.84 10.91
C LEU A 275 -26.04 -5.24 10.38
N TYR A 276 -26.71 -6.29 10.86
CA TYR A 276 -26.48 -7.65 10.34
C TYR A 276 -26.94 -7.80 8.88
N ALA A 277 -28.09 -7.25 8.53
CA ALA A 277 -28.59 -7.27 7.16
C ALA A 277 -27.68 -6.51 6.18
N ALA A 278 -27.07 -5.39 6.63
CA ALA A 278 -26.08 -4.65 5.85
C ALA A 278 -24.78 -5.46 5.65
N LYS A 279 -24.33 -6.16 6.69
CA LYS A 279 -23.15 -7.03 6.62
C LYS A 279 -23.34 -8.17 5.62
N GLU A 280 -24.50 -8.83 5.62
CA GLU A 280 -24.82 -9.88 4.65
C GLU A 280 -24.89 -9.36 3.21
N ALA A 281 -25.45 -8.15 3.01
CA ALA A 281 -25.56 -7.55 1.68
C ALA A 281 -24.21 -7.10 1.08
N VAL A 282 -23.19 -6.83 1.91
CA VAL A 282 -21.84 -6.46 1.47
C VAL A 282 -20.92 -7.69 1.30
N GLY A 283 -21.30 -8.83 1.88
CA GLY A 283 -20.58 -10.10 1.78
C GLY A 283 -20.98 -10.99 0.59
N ALA A 284 -21.94 -10.56 -0.23
CA ALA A 284 -22.33 -11.15 -1.51
C ALA A 284 -21.73 -10.34 -2.67
#